data_AF-A0A2V9AET1-F1
#
_entry.id   AF-A0A2V9AET1-F1
#
_cell.length_a   1.000
_cell.length_b   1.000
_cell.length_c   1.000
_cell.angle_alpha   90.00
_cell.angle_beta   90.00
_cell.angle_gamma   90.00
#
_symmetry.space_group_name_H-M   'P 1'
#
loop_
_entity.id
_entity.type
_entity.pdbx_description
1 polymer ?
#
loop_
_entity_poly.entity_id
_entity_poly.type
_entity_poly.pdbx_seq_one_letter_code
_entity_poly.pdbx_strand_id
1 'polypeptide(L)'
;MLRGFREAQSLIRRSSYKLTHHPDPESAKKKNIIDMAIGFTAMMRNFSEGSKAKIEETLEDFVGNLVNINTRDEYEACHRKFCVWFADEIVTAEKKLKNGAVQPSQAASYGHGAKVLDIAIKVCVYYCSQPNVKTARRIEPLLNGAIDTPILKELKSIYTTTPIPAKTIQEVDEETYRVLQSLVLRESLSLNVHPVQYDDIKWRQLNR
;
A
#
# COMPACT_ATOMS: atom_id res chain seq x y z
N MET A 1 66.30 -9.11 -6.15
CA MET A 1 65.14 -8.33 -6.62
C MET A 1 63.83 -8.88 -6.01
N LEU A 2 63.78 -9.10 -4.69
CA LEU A 2 62.66 -9.82 -4.00
C LEU A 2 62.15 -9.09 -2.74
N ARG A 3 62.56 -7.82 -2.52
CA ARG A 3 62.04 -6.99 -1.41
C ARG A 3 60.75 -6.25 -1.76
N GLY A 4 60.54 -5.87 -3.02
CA GLY A 4 59.34 -5.12 -3.45
C GLY A 4 58.03 -5.92 -3.45
N PHE A 5 58.08 -7.26 -3.50
CA PHE A 5 56.87 -8.09 -3.53
C PHE A 5 56.22 -8.28 -2.15
N ARG A 6 56.99 -8.16 -1.07
CA ARG A 6 56.46 -8.27 0.31
C ARG A 6 55.84 -6.96 0.82
N GLU A 7 56.26 -5.81 0.29
CA GLU A 7 55.64 -4.52 0.60
C GLU A 7 54.32 -4.31 -0.14
N ALA A 8 54.17 -4.85 -1.36
CA ALA A 8 52.89 -4.85 -2.06
C ALA A 8 51.81 -5.68 -1.33
N GLN A 9 52.20 -6.79 -0.69
CA GLN A 9 51.27 -7.61 0.10
C GLN A 9 50.92 -7.01 1.48
N SER A 10 51.76 -6.12 2.03
CA SER A 10 51.45 -5.43 3.30
C SER A 10 50.55 -4.21 3.11
N LEU A 11 50.59 -3.57 1.93
CA LEU A 11 49.68 -2.49 1.54
C LEU A 11 48.27 -2.99 1.18
N ILE A 12 48.13 -4.20 0.64
CA ILE A 12 46.81 -4.83 0.39
C ILE A 12 46.13 -5.26 1.71
N ARG A 13 46.89 -5.48 2.79
CA ARG A 13 46.34 -5.82 4.13
C ARG A 13 45.98 -4.61 5.00
N ARG A 14 46.10 -3.37 4.51
CA ARG A 14 45.75 -2.14 5.23
C ARG A 14 44.66 -1.30 4.56
N SER A 15 43.84 -1.93 3.73
CA SER A 15 42.53 -1.36 3.41
C SER A 15 41.47 -2.30 3.95
N SER A 16 41.26 -2.21 5.27
CA SER A 16 40.01 -2.64 5.88
C SER A 16 38.94 -1.65 5.40
N TYR A 17 38.57 -1.74 4.13
CA TYR A 17 37.27 -1.26 3.70
C TYR A 17 36.30 -2.00 4.58
N LYS A 18 35.66 -1.26 5.50
CA LYS A 18 34.44 -1.70 6.14
C LYS A 18 33.60 -2.30 5.04
N LEU A 19 33.39 -3.62 5.08
CA LEU A 19 32.36 -4.28 4.30
C LEU A 19 31.06 -3.65 4.75
N THR A 20 30.71 -2.53 4.13
CA THR A 20 29.36 -2.02 4.12
C THR A 20 28.55 -3.16 3.57
N HIS A 21 27.69 -3.72 4.40
CA HIS A 21 26.77 -4.78 4.01
C HIS A 21 25.91 -4.20 2.89
N HIS A 22 26.34 -4.37 1.64
CA HIS A 22 25.59 -3.91 0.50
C HIS A 22 24.29 -4.70 0.52
N PRO A 23 23.12 -4.04 0.47
CA PRO A 23 21.86 -4.75 0.44
C PRO A 23 21.88 -5.68 -0.77
N ASP A 24 21.48 -6.93 -0.54
CA ASP A 24 21.26 -7.89 -1.61
C ASP A 24 20.34 -7.26 -2.70
N PRO A 25 20.66 -7.42 -4.00
CA PRO A 25 19.91 -6.75 -5.07
C PRO A 25 18.39 -7.00 -5.04
N GLU A 26 17.95 -8.20 -4.63
CA GLU A 26 16.51 -8.52 -4.54
C GLU A 26 15.89 -7.81 -3.33
N SER A 27 16.59 -7.75 -2.20
CA SER A 27 16.17 -6.96 -1.03
C SER A 27 16.04 -5.47 -1.38
N ALA A 28 17.03 -4.89 -2.05
CA ALA A 28 16.99 -3.50 -2.48
C ALA A 28 15.84 -3.22 -3.46
N LYS A 29 15.59 -4.14 -4.41
CA LYS A 29 14.47 -4.06 -5.35
C LYS A 29 13.12 -4.10 -4.64
N LYS A 30 12.92 -5.01 -3.68
CA LYS A 30 11.68 -5.10 -2.90
C LYS A 30 11.40 -3.77 -2.17
N LYS A 31 12.40 -3.20 -1.51
CA LYS A 31 12.28 -1.91 -0.82
C LYS A 31 11.92 -0.77 -1.76
N ASN A 32 12.60 -0.68 -2.91
CA ASN A 32 12.29 0.33 -3.92
C ASN A 32 10.86 0.20 -4.45
N ILE A 33 10.36 -1.04 -4.65
CA ILE A 33 8.97 -1.27 -5.07
C ILE A 33 7.99 -0.77 -4.00
N ILE A 34 8.25 -1.03 -2.73
CA ILE A 34 7.38 -0.60 -1.63
C ILE A 34 7.40 0.93 -1.47
N ASP A 35 8.57 1.56 -1.57
CA ASP A 35 8.68 3.02 -1.55
C ASP A 35 7.89 3.66 -2.69
N MET A 36 8.01 3.11 -3.91
CA MET A 36 7.18 3.52 -5.05
C MET A 36 5.70 3.30 -4.77
N ALA A 37 5.31 2.13 -4.26
CA ALA A 37 3.93 1.77 -3.94
C ALA A 37 3.29 2.77 -2.97
N ILE A 38 4.03 3.17 -1.93
CA ILE A 38 3.64 4.23 -1.00
C ILE A 38 3.46 5.57 -1.72
N GLY A 39 4.38 5.93 -2.63
CA GLY A 39 4.27 7.13 -3.46
C GLY A 39 2.99 7.16 -4.29
N PHE A 40 2.62 6.04 -4.91
CA PHE A 40 1.41 5.88 -5.72
C PHE A 40 0.11 6.11 -4.93
N THR A 41 0.11 5.90 -3.61
CA THR A 41 -1.08 6.18 -2.78
C THR A 41 -1.45 7.66 -2.78
N ALA A 42 -0.47 8.57 -2.98
CA ALA A 42 -0.60 10.01 -2.78
C ALA A 42 -1.15 10.42 -1.39
N MET A 43 -1.07 9.51 -0.41
CA MET A 43 -1.65 9.68 0.93
C MET A 43 -0.64 10.19 1.96
N MET A 44 0.67 10.00 1.76
CA MET A 44 1.67 10.28 2.81
C MET A 44 1.62 11.70 3.36
N ARG A 45 1.32 12.70 2.52
CA ARG A 45 1.12 14.10 2.92
C ARG A 45 -0.02 14.33 3.92
N ASN A 46 -0.91 13.35 4.09
CA ASN A 46 -2.02 13.42 5.02
C ASN A 46 -1.66 12.95 6.42
N PHE A 47 -0.50 12.30 6.60
CA PHE A 47 -0.10 11.68 7.86
C PHE A 47 1.07 12.44 8.48
N SER A 48 1.18 12.36 9.81
CA SER A 48 2.24 13.04 10.56
C SER A 48 3.61 12.49 10.21
N GLU A 49 4.65 13.29 10.51
CA GLU A 49 6.04 12.90 10.33
C GLU A 49 6.34 11.54 10.99
N GLY A 50 7.19 10.73 10.34
CA GLY A 50 7.50 9.37 10.78
C GLY A 50 6.48 8.30 10.38
N SER A 51 5.24 8.67 10.01
CA SER A 51 4.21 7.69 9.60
C SER A 51 4.65 6.85 8.39
N LYS A 52 5.37 7.45 7.43
CA LYS A 52 5.87 6.74 6.24
C LYS A 52 6.69 5.51 6.61
N ALA A 53 7.65 5.65 7.52
CA ALA A 53 8.54 4.56 7.92
C ALA A 53 7.77 3.40 8.58
N LYS A 54 6.81 3.71 9.45
CA LYS A 54 5.93 2.70 10.07
C LYS A 54 5.09 1.94 9.04
N ILE A 55 4.53 2.67 8.07
CA ILE A 55 3.71 2.11 6.99
C ILE A 55 4.56 1.23 6.07
N GLU A 56 5.78 1.67 5.75
CA GLU A 56 6.75 0.92 4.94
C GLU A 56 7.12 -0.42 5.58
N GLU A 57 7.49 -0.42 6.85
CA GLU A 57 7.80 -1.64 7.61
C GLU A 57 6.61 -2.61 7.63
N THR A 58 5.41 -2.10 7.91
CA THR A 58 4.20 -2.93 7.97
C THR A 58 3.79 -3.47 6.59
N LEU A 59 4.02 -2.70 5.52
CA LEU A 59 3.82 -3.17 4.15
C LEU A 59 4.86 -4.21 3.73
N GLU A 60 6.11 -4.08 4.15
CA GLU A 60 7.16 -5.08 3.92
C GLU A 60 6.77 -6.45 4.48
N ASP A 61 6.22 -6.45 5.69
CA ASP A 61 5.70 -7.64 6.37
C ASP A 61 4.45 -8.19 5.67
N PHE A 62 3.50 -7.32 5.32
CA PHE A 62 2.29 -7.72 4.60
C PHE A 62 2.62 -8.41 3.27
N VAL A 63 3.47 -7.79 2.45
CA VAL A 63 3.92 -8.34 1.16
C VAL A 63 4.70 -9.65 1.36
N GLY A 64 5.52 -9.72 2.41
CA GLY A 64 6.24 -10.95 2.76
C GLY A 64 5.29 -12.11 3.11
N ASN A 65 4.20 -11.84 3.82
CA ASN A 65 3.25 -12.85 4.25
C ASN A 65 2.33 -13.38 3.13
N LEU A 66 2.26 -12.70 1.98
CA LEU A 66 1.42 -13.13 0.85
C LEU A 66 1.71 -14.56 0.37
N VAL A 67 2.93 -15.07 0.57
CA VAL A 67 3.27 -16.46 0.21
C VAL A 67 2.42 -17.48 0.97
N ASN A 68 1.96 -17.13 2.18
CA ASN A 68 1.20 -18.01 3.07
C ASN A 68 -0.32 -17.95 2.84
N ILE A 69 -0.81 -16.97 2.08
CA ILE A 69 -2.26 -16.75 1.86
C ILE A 69 -2.75 -17.57 0.68
N ASN A 70 -3.72 -18.45 0.88
CA ASN A 70 -4.28 -19.35 -0.13
C ASN A 70 -5.75 -19.06 -0.45
N THR A 71 -6.46 -18.37 0.44
CA THR A 71 -7.91 -18.19 0.36
C THR A 71 -8.30 -16.71 0.48
N ARG A 72 -9.53 -16.40 0.04
CA ARG A 72 -10.14 -15.08 0.23
C ARG A 72 -10.16 -14.70 1.71
N ASP A 73 -10.60 -15.61 2.58
CA ASP A 73 -10.77 -15.32 4.00
C ASP A 73 -9.45 -15.01 4.70
N GLU A 74 -8.38 -15.72 4.34
CA GLU A 74 -7.03 -15.43 4.84
C GLU A 74 -6.54 -14.06 4.38
N TYR A 75 -6.81 -13.68 3.12
CA TYR A 75 -6.48 -12.36 2.59
C TYR A 75 -7.24 -11.26 3.33
N GLU A 76 -8.56 -11.39 3.46
CA GLU A 76 -9.41 -10.42 4.16
C GLU A 76 -9.04 -10.29 5.64
N ALA A 77 -8.65 -11.39 6.30
CA ALA A 77 -8.16 -11.34 7.68
C ALA A 77 -6.85 -10.54 7.79
N CYS A 78 -5.91 -10.72 6.86
CA CYS A 78 -4.66 -9.95 6.83
C CYS A 78 -4.93 -8.47 6.51
N HIS A 79 -5.79 -8.20 5.54
CA HIS A 79 -6.20 -6.86 5.12
C HIS A 79 -6.85 -6.10 6.28
N ARG A 80 -7.82 -6.72 6.96
CA ARG A 80 -8.47 -6.19 8.15
C ARG A 80 -7.45 -5.88 9.24
N LYS A 81 -6.52 -6.80 9.51
CA LYS A 81 -5.47 -6.60 10.52
C LYS A 81 -4.63 -5.37 10.22
N PHE A 82 -4.24 -5.17 8.95
CA PHE A 82 -3.52 -3.98 8.52
C PHE A 82 -4.35 -2.71 8.73
N CYS A 83 -5.62 -2.71 8.32
CA CYS A 83 -6.47 -1.52 8.40
C CYS A 83 -6.79 -1.11 9.84
N VAL A 84 -7.02 -2.08 10.73
CA VAL A 84 -7.18 -1.82 12.17
C VAL A 84 -5.89 -1.25 12.76
N TRP A 85 -4.76 -1.90 12.53
CA TRP A 85 -3.45 -1.38 12.95
C TRP A 85 -3.22 0.04 12.45
N PHE A 86 -3.57 0.33 11.20
CA PHE A 86 -3.39 1.65 10.60
C PHE A 86 -4.22 2.71 11.33
N ALA A 87 -5.47 2.42 11.65
CA ALA A 87 -6.35 3.33 12.38
C ALA A 87 -5.86 3.59 13.81
N ASP A 88 -5.22 2.60 14.44
CA ASP A 88 -4.72 2.69 15.81
C ASP A 88 -3.35 3.42 15.88
N GLU A 89 -2.46 3.18 14.91
CA GLU A 89 -1.03 3.58 15.00
C GLU A 89 -0.65 4.79 14.16
N ILE A 90 -1.46 5.15 13.17
CA ILE A 90 -1.20 6.26 12.25
C ILE A 90 -2.11 7.43 12.57
N VAL A 91 -1.51 8.62 12.65
CA VAL A 91 -2.22 9.88 12.88
C VAL A 91 -2.09 10.79 11.67
N THR A 92 -3.14 11.58 11.41
CA THR A 92 -3.13 12.58 10.34
C THR A 92 -2.26 13.77 10.74
N ALA A 93 -1.58 14.38 9.76
CA ALA A 93 -0.88 15.64 10.00
C ALA A 93 -1.88 16.75 10.37
N GLU A 94 -1.43 17.67 11.22
CA GLU A 94 -2.12 18.94 11.43
C GLU A 94 -2.11 19.76 10.13
N LYS A 95 -3.24 20.38 9.77
CA LYS A 95 -3.38 21.16 8.53
C LYS A 95 -3.87 22.56 8.79
N LYS A 96 -3.19 23.56 8.22
CA LYS A 96 -3.73 24.92 8.11
C LYS A 96 -4.70 24.99 6.93
N LEU A 97 -5.95 25.32 7.22
CA LEU A 97 -7.01 25.49 6.25
C LEU A 97 -6.91 26.87 5.57
N LYS A 98 -7.54 26.99 4.40
CA LYS A 98 -7.53 28.23 3.59
C LYS A 98 -8.10 29.45 4.33
N ASN A 99 -9.00 29.23 5.29
CA ASN A 99 -9.59 30.26 6.13
C ASN A 99 -8.74 30.61 7.36
N GLY A 100 -7.50 30.11 7.45
CA GLY A 100 -6.59 30.32 8.58
C GLY A 100 -6.86 29.44 9.79
N ALA A 101 -7.95 28.66 9.80
CA ALA A 101 -8.22 27.70 10.87
C ALA A 101 -7.22 26.52 10.83
N VAL A 102 -6.95 25.93 11.98
CA VAL A 102 -6.12 24.73 12.10
C VAL A 102 -7.03 23.53 12.25
N GLN A 103 -6.88 22.56 11.35
CA GLN A 103 -7.44 21.23 11.51
C GLN A 103 -6.44 20.41 12.36
N PRO A 104 -6.81 20.01 13.58
CA PRO A 104 -5.90 19.29 14.46
C PRO A 104 -5.57 17.90 13.89
N SER A 105 -4.43 17.37 14.32
CA SER A 105 -4.11 15.95 14.14
C SER A 105 -5.18 15.08 14.79
N GLN A 106 -5.50 13.96 14.16
CA GLN A 106 -6.45 12.96 14.65
C GLN A 106 -6.02 11.57 14.20
N ALA A 107 -6.61 10.53 14.77
CA ALA A 107 -6.39 9.16 14.29
C ALA A 107 -6.74 9.03 12.80
N ALA A 108 -5.96 8.22 12.08
CA ALA A 108 -6.36 7.80 10.74
C ALA A 108 -7.61 6.92 10.81
N SER A 109 -8.28 6.76 9.68
CA SER A 109 -9.51 5.97 9.61
C SER A 109 -9.22 4.60 8.99
N TYR A 110 -10.17 3.68 9.12
CA TYR A 110 -10.12 2.41 8.40
C TYR A 110 -9.98 2.64 6.89
N GLY A 111 -10.78 3.56 6.31
CA GLY A 111 -10.69 3.91 4.90
C GLY A 111 -9.36 4.53 4.47
N HIS A 112 -8.65 5.23 5.36
CA HIS A 112 -7.26 5.66 5.10
C HIS A 112 -6.34 4.45 4.94
N GLY A 113 -6.38 3.52 5.89
CA GLY A 113 -5.56 2.30 5.87
C GLY A 113 -5.86 1.42 4.66
N ALA A 114 -7.15 1.20 4.39
CA ALA A 114 -7.59 0.39 3.25
C ALA A 114 -7.13 0.98 1.92
N LYS A 115 -7.30 2.29 1.70
CA LYS A 115 -6.81 2.94 0.47
C LYS A 115 -5.29 2.82 0.31
N VAL A 116 -4.54 3.02 1.40
CA VAL A 116 -3.08 2.86 1.36
C VAL A 116 -2.70 1.44 0.97
N LEU A 117 -3.29 0.44 1.62
CA LEU A 117 -3.00 -0.97 1.36
C LEU A 117 -3.42 -1.39 -0.06
N ASP A 118 -4.64 -1.08 -0.48
CA ASP A 118 -5.20 -1.53 -1.77
C ASP A 118 -4.37 -0.98 -2.95
N ILE A 119 -3.95 0.30 -2.87
CA ILE A 119 -3.08 0.87 -3.90
C ILE A 119 -1.66 0.28 -3.80
N ALA A 120 -1.11 0.15 -2.60
CA ALA A 120 0.26 -0.34 -2.45
C ALA A 120 0.38 -1.80 -2.90
N ILE A 121 -0.58 -2.65 -2.53
CA ILE A 121 -0.60 -4.07 -2.88
C ILE A 121 -0.86 -4.26 -4.37
N LYS A 122 -1.66 -3.40 -5.01
CA LYS A 122 -1.77 -3.34 -6.48
C LYS A 122 -0.40 -3.12 -7.13
N VAL A 123 0.35 -2.13 -6.68
CA VAL A 123 1.70 -1.87 -7.23
C VAL A 123 2.61 -3.07 -7.01
N CYS A 124 2.70 -3.57 -5.78
CA CYS A 124 3.57 -4.69 -5.43
C CYS A 124 3.21 -5.96 -6.22
N VAL A 125 1.95 -6.37 -6.21
CA VAL A 125 1.49 -7.66 -6.74
C VAL A 125 1.15 -7.56 -8.22
N TYR A 126 0.21 -6.69 -8.59
CA TYR A 126 -0.33 -6.63 -9.94
C TYR A 126 0.68 -6.03 -10.93
N TYR A 127 1.37 -4.94 -10.58
CA TYR A 127 2.36 -4.34 -11.48
C TYR A 127 3.76 -4.96 -11.39
N CYS A 128 4.19 -5.37 -10.19
CA CYS A 128 5.57 -5.81 -9.96
C CYS A 128 5.75 -7.30 -9.66
N SER A 129 4.67 -8.09 -9.66
CA SER A 129 4.69 -9.54 -9.42
C SER A 129 5.40 -9.96 -8.13
N GLN A 130 5.31 -9.14 -7.08
CA GLN A 130 5.84 -9.46 -5.76
C GLN A 130 4.91 -10.40 -4.98
N PRO A 131 5.44 -11.22 -4.04
CA PRO A 131 6.87 -11.46 -3.80
C PRO A 131 7.53 -12.34 -4.88
N ASN A 132 6.73 -13.05 -5.67
CA ASN A 132 7.17 -13.78 -6.86
C ASN A 132 5.97 -14.01 -7.78
N VAL A 133 6.23 -14.30 -9.06
CA VAL A 133 5.21 -14.46 -10.12
C VAL A 133 4.14 -15.49 -9.75
N LYS A 134 4.53 -16.63 -9.15
CA LYS A 134 3.58 -17.69 -8.77
C LYS A 134 2.61 -17.19 -7.69
N THR A 135 3.14 -16.51 -6.68
CA THR A 135 2.34 -15.94 -5.59
C THR A 135 1.45 -14.82 -6.13
N ALA A 136 2.00 -13.93 -6.95
CA ALA A 136 1.25 -12.81 -7.51
C ALA A 136 0.04 -13.27 -8.33
N ARG A 137 0.21 -14.26 -9.21
CA ARG A 137 -0.91 -14.84 -9.99
C ARG A 137 -2.01 -15.44 -9.12
N ARG A 138 -1.65 -16.04 -7.98
CA ARG A 138 -2.62 -16.61 -7.03
C ARG A 138 -3.33 -15.52 -6.23
N ILE A 139 -2.61 -14.46 -5.85
CA ILE A 139 -3.12 -13.39 -5.00
C ILE A 139 -3.90 -12.35 -5.81
N GLU A 140 -3.58 -12.11 -7.08
CA GLU A 140 -4.22 -11.09 -7.92
C GLU A 140 -5.76 -11.17 -7.92
N PRO A 141 -6.40 -12.34 -8.10
CA PRO A 141 -7.86 -12.44 -8.01
C PRO A 141 -8.41 -12.12 -6.61
N LEU A 142 -7.56 -12.21 -5.58
CA LEU A 142 -7.88 -11.92 -4.18
C LEU A 142 -7.71 -10.45 -3.80
N LEU A 143 -7.14 -9.61 -4.67
CA LEU A 143 -6.95 -8.20 -4.33
C LEU A 143 -8.26 -7.43 -4.34
N ASN A 144 -8.41 -6.52 -3.38
CA ASN A 144 -9.49 -5.54 -3.34
C ASN A 144 -9.23 -4.39 -4.33
N GLY A 145 -10.30 -3.72 -4.76
CA GLY A 145 -10.19 -2.51 -5.58
C GLY A 145 -9.99 -1.31 -4.67
N ALA A 146 -9.00 -0.45 -4.94
CA ALA A 146 -8.82 0.75 -4.13
C ALA A 146 -10.03 1.69 -4.31
N ILE A 147 -10.45 2.31 -3.21
CA ILE A 147 -11.57 3.25 -3.20
C ILE A 147 -11.06 4.61 -2.78
N ASP A 148 -11.14 5.57 -3.70
CA ASP A 148 -10.94 6.98 -3.42
C ASP A 148 -12.27 7.74 -3.36
N THR A 149 -12.22 9.04 -3.05
CA THR A 149 -13.43 9.85 -2.94
C THR A 149 -14.23 9.92 -4.25
N PRO A 150 -13.62 10.08 -5.44
CA PRO A 150 -14.31 9.93 -6.72
C PRO A 150 -15.04 8.58 -6.89
N ILE A 151 -14.36 7.44 -6.68
CA ILE A 151 -14.97 6.11 -6.82
C ILE A 151 -16.11 5.94 -5.81
N LEU A 152 -15.92 6.37 -4.55
CA LEU A 152 -16.97 6.39 -3.52
C LEU A 152 -18.21 7.16 -4.00
N LYS A 153 -18.03 8.34 -4.60
CA LYS A 153 -19.14 9.15 -5.12
C LYS A 153 -19.86 8.46 -6.28
N GLU A 154 -19.12 7.85 -7.19
CA GLU A 154 -19.70 7.09 -8.31
C GLU A 154 -20.54 5.91 -7.80
N LEU A 155 -19.99 5.09 -6.90
CA LEU A 155 -20.72 3.97 -6.29
C LEU A 155 -22.00 4.44 -5.61
N LYS A 156 -21.97 5.57 -4.89
CA LYS A 156 -23.18 6.17 -4.30
C LYS A 156 -24.20 6.63 -5.33
N SER A 157 -23.77 7.14 -6.49
CA SER A 157 -24.69 7.54 -7.56
C SER A 157 -25.34 6.35 -8.28
N ILE A 158 -24.62 5.22 -8.40
CA ILE A 158 -25.14 4.00 -9.02
C ILE A 158 -26.09 3.30 -8.04
N TYR A 159 -25.70 3.20 -6.77
CA TYR A 159 -26.39 2.43 -5.74
C TYR A 159 -27.15 3.33 -4.74
N THR A 160 -28.09 4.12 -5.25
CA THR A 160 -28.84 5.14 -4.47
C THR A 160 -29.66 4.57 -3.30
N THR A 161 -30.01 3.29 -3.36
CA THR A 161 -30.75 2.59 -2.30
C THR A 161 -29.86 1.91 -1.26
N THR A 162 -28.55 1.85 -1.49
CA THR A 162 -27.59 1.25 -0.55
C THR A 162 -27.11 2.32 0.45
N PRO A 163 -27.26 2.11 1.77
CA PRO A 163 -26.87 3.11 2.76
C PRO A 163 -25.34 3.17 2.85
N ILE A 164 -24.74 4.17 2.21
CA ILE A 164 -23.31 4.47 2.29
C ILE A 164 -23.18 5.85 2.96
N PRO A 165 -23.04 5.92 4.30
CA PRO A 165 -23.05 7.19 5.03
C PRO A 165 -21.84 8.06 4.70
N ALA A 166 -20.68 7.45 4.47
CA ALA A 166 -19.42 8.15 4.21
C ALA A 166 -19.49 9.07 2.97
N LYS A 167 -18.98 10.29 3.12
CA LYS A 167 -18.80 11.28 2.03
C LYS A 167 -17.36 11.31 1.53
N THR A 168 -16.42 10.92 2.37
CA THR A 168 -15.00 10.86 2.07
C THR A 168 -14.42 9.55 2.57
N ILE A 169 -13.27 9.16 2.05
CA ILE A 169 -12.53 7.97 2.53
C ILE A 169 -12.14 8.07 4.02
N GLN A 170 -12.05 9.29 4.57
CA GLN A 170 -11.80 9.48 5.99
C GLN A 170 -12.98 9.02 6.86
N GLU A 171 -14.20 9.05 6.34
CA GLU A 171 -15.43 8.66 7.04
C GLU A 171 -15.78 7.17 6.86
N VAL A 172 -14.97 6.42 6.11
CA VAL A 172 -15.19 5.00 5.88
C VAL A 172 -14.64 4.20 7.05
N ASP A 173 -15.53 3.50 7.76
CA ASP A 173 -15.22 2.48 8.74
C ASP A 173 -15.15 1.08 8.10
N GLU A 174 -14.93 0.05 8.92
CA GLU A 174 -14.81 -1.33 8.45
C GLU A 174 -16.09 -1.83 7.78
N GLU A 175 -17.26 -1.58 8.37
CA GLU A 175 -18.54 -2.04 7.84
C GLU A 175 -18.86 -1.37 6.49
N THR A 176 -18.69 -0.05 6.43
CA THR A 176 -18.86 0.73 5.20
C THR A 176 -17.87 0.26 4.13
N TYR A 177 -16.62 -0.02 4.48
CA TYR A 177 -15.64 -0.54 3.53
C TYR A 177 -16.06 -1.89 2.94
N ARG A 178 -16.57 -2.82 3.77
CA ARG A 178 -17.06 -4.13 3.30
C ARG A 178 -18.23 -3.98 2.34
N VAL A 179 -19.19 -3.11 2.64
CA VAL A 179 -20.30 -2.79 1.72
C VAL A 179 -19.73 -2.27 0.40
N LEU A 180 -18.81 -1.32 0.44
CA LEU A 180 -18.21 -0.75 -0.76
C LEU A 180 -17.45 -1.80 -1.60
N GLN A 181 -16.65 -2.68 -0.99
CA GLN A 181 -15.96 -3.75 -1.71
C GLN A 181 -16.93 -4.76 -2.34
N SER A 182 -18.09 -5.03 -1.72
CA SER A 182 -19.11 -5.88 -2.33
C SER A 182 -19.69 -5.27 -3.61
N LEU A 183 -19.83 -3.93 -3.66
CA LEU A 183 -20.27 -3.20 -4.85
C LEU A 183 -19.17 -3.19 -5.91
N VAL A 184 -17.91 -2.93 -5.52
CA VAL A 184 -16.76 -3.02 -6.43
C VAL A 184 -16.67 -4.41 -7.06
N LEU A 185 -16.81 -5.48 -6.26
CA LEU A 185 -16.81 -6.85 -6.77
C LEU A 185 -17.92 -7.06 -7.80
N ARG A 186 -19.13 -6.58 -7.51
CA ARG A 186 -20.27 -6.67 -8.44
C ARG A 186 -20.01 -5.98 -9.77
N GLU A 187 -19.48 -4.76 -9.74
CA GLU A 187 -19.11 -4.01 -10.95
C GLU A 187 -17.94 -4.65 -11.70
N SER A 188 -16.97 -5.22 -10.97
CA SER A 188 -15.83 -5.91 -11.57
C SER A 188 -16.28 -7.16 -12.33
N LEU A 189 -17.21 -7.93 -11.74
CA LEU A 189 -17.79 -9.11 -12.38
C LEU A 189 -18.60 -8.74 -13.64
N SER A 190 -19.33 -7.63 -13.64
CA SER A 190 -20.10 -7.19 -14.83
C SER A 190 -19.19 -6.79 -16.00
N LEU A 191 -17.97 -6.34 -15.70
CA LEU A 191 -16.93 -6.01 -16.68
C LEU A 191 -15.97 -7.17 -17.00
N ASN A 192 -16.16 -8.33 -16.37
CA ASN A 192 -15.27 -9.49 -16.47
C ASN A 192 -13.79 -9.17 -16.13
N VAL A 193 -13.59 -8.41 -15.04
CA VAL A 193 -12.27 -8.04 -14.51
C VAL A 193 -12.18 -8.33 -12.99
N HIS A 194 -10.97 -8.30 -12.44
CA HIS A 194 -10.75 -8.36 -10.99
C HIS A 194 -10.97 -6.99 -10.32
N PRO A 195 -11.32 -6.93 -9.02
CA PRO A 195 -11.51 -5.67 -8.29
C PRO A 195 -10.34 -4.69 -8.39
N VAL A 196 -9.11 -5.20 -8.34
CA VAL A 196 -7.89 -4.39 -8.51
C VAL A 196 -7.79 -3.72 -9.89
N GLN A 197 -8.35 -4.34 -10.92
CA GLN A 197 -8.37 -3.82 -12.29
C GLN A 197 -9.53 -2.83 -12.51
N TYR A 198 -10.67 -3.05 -11.83
CA TYR A 198 -11.78 -2.12 -11.83
C TYR A 198 -11.34 -0.73 -11.35
N ASP A 199 -10.54 -0.67 -10.28
CA ASP A 199 -9.95 0.58 -9.78
C ASP A 199 -9.12 1.31 -10.87
N ASP A 200 -8.27 0.60 -11.62
CA ASP A 200 -7.51 1.23 -12.71
C ASP A 200 -8.39 1.85 -13.80
N ILE A 201 -9.48 1.16 -14.17
CA ILE A 201 -10.44 1.63 -15.15
C ILE A 201 -11.14 2.89 -14.63
N LYS A 202 -11.68 2.83 -13.41
CA LYS A 202 -12.43 3.95 -12.82
C LYS A 202 -11.55 5.14 -12.50
N TRP A 203 -10.35 4.92 -11.99
CA TRP A 203 -9.40 6.00 -11.74
C TRP A 203 -9.12 6.80 -13.02
N ARG A 204 -8.96 6.12 -14.17
CA ARG A 204 -8.80 6.77 -15.47
C ARG A 204 -10.05 7.52 -15.94
N GLN A 205 -11.25 7.02 -15.68
CA GLN A 205 -12.50 7.64 -16.11
C GLN A 205 -12.89 8.87 -15.26
N LEU A 206 -12.57 8.85 -13.97
CA LEU A 206 -13.04 9.85 -13.02
C LEU A 206 -12.03 10.96 -12.71
N ASN A 207 -10.74 10.72 -12.96
CA ASN A 207 -9.66 11.65 -12.59
C ASN A 207 -8.84 12.19 -13.79
N ARG A 208 -9.21 11.84 -15.02
CA ARG A 208 -8.62 12.38 -16.26
C ARG A 208 -9.71 12.87 -17.19
#